data_AF-A0A561D6Y7-F1
#
_entry.id   AF-A0A561D6Y7-F1
#
_cell.length_a   1.000
_cell.length_b   1.000
_cell.length_c   1.000
_cell.angle_alpha   90.00
_cell.angle_beta   90.00
_cell.angle_gamma   90.00
#
_symmetry.space_group_name_H-M   'P 1'
#
loop_
_entity.id
_entity.type
_entity.pdbx_description
1 polymer ?
#
loop_
_entity_poly.entity_id
_entity_poly.type
_entity_poly.pdbx_seq_one_letter_code
_entity_poly.pdbx_strand_id
1 'polypeptide(L)' 'LKVACLEEIAYGQGWIDRDCLLRQAKAFGKTGYGQYLFSLAEEASASRPITRLLGANAS' A
#
# COMPACT_ATOMS: atom_id res chain seq x y z
N LEU A 1 3.81 -15.24 14.96
CA LEU A 1 4.31 -13.87 14.71
C LEU A 1 3.55 -13.34 13.49
N LYS A 2 2.49 -12.55 13.69
CA LYS A 2 1.78 -11.92 12.56
C LYS A 2 2.62 -10.71 12.15
N VAL A 3 3.24 -10.80 10.99
CA VAL A 3 4.06 -9.73 10.42
C VAL A 3 3.15 -8.51 10.27
N ALA A 4 3.37 -7.52 11.13
CA ALA A 4 2.58 -6.31 11.17
C ALA A 4 3.02 -5.40 10.02
N CYS A 5 2.07 -5.04 9.16
CA CYS A 5 2.13 -3.87 8.27
C CYS A 5 3.34 -3.75 7.33
N LEU A 6 3.95 -4.85 6.89
CA LEU A 6 4.95 -4.77 5.81
C LEU A 6 4.29 -4.52 4.45
N GLU A 7 3.04 -4.90 4.28
CA GLU A 7 2.28 -4.77 3.03
C GLU A 7 2.07 -3.30 2.67
N GLU A 8 1.77 -2.44 3.65
CA GLU A 8 1.61 -1.00 3.43
C GLU A 8 2.95 -0.35 3.02
N ILE A 9 4.03 -0.70 3.72
CA ILE A 9 5.38 -0.19 3.41
C ILE A 9 5.83 -0.70 2.04
N ALA A 10 5.68 -1.99 1.78
CA ALA A 10 6.06 -2.60 0.51
C ALA A 10 5.26 -2.00 -0.65
N TYR A 11 3.97 -1.70 -0.46
CA TYR A 11 3.16 -1.05 -1.47
C TYR A 11 3.56 0.41 -1.69
N GLY A 12 3.78 1.17 -0.60
CA GLY A 12 4.26 2.55 -0.65
C GLY A 12 5.67 2.70 -1.24
N GLN A 13 6.51 1.68 -1.10
CA GLN A 13 7.85 1.60 -1.69
C GLN A 13 7.86 0.99 -3.11
N GLY A 14 6.72 0.48 -3.59
CA GLY A 14 6.61 -0.18 -4.90
C GLY A 14 7.28 -1.56 -4.97
N TRP A 15 7.51 -2.22 -3.83
CA TRP A 15 8.03 -3.59 -3.75
C TRP A 15 6.98 -4.65 -4.05
N ILE A 16 5.69 -4.31 -3.86
CA ILE A 16 4.56 -5.17 -4.23
C ILE A 16 3.57 -4.39 -5.10
N ASP A 17 2.99 -5.09 -6.07
CA ASP A 17 1.94 -4.53 -6.91
C ASP A 17 0.59 -4.47 -6.20
N ARG A 18 -0.28 -3.60 -6.71
CA ARG A 18 -1.69 -3.48 -6.28
C ARG A 18 -2.41 -4.83 -6.28
N ASP A 19 -2.19 -5.67 -7.29
CA ASP A 19 -2.78 -7.01 -7.36
C ASP A 19 -2.30 -7.93 -6.22
N CYS A 20 -1.05 -7.78 -5.80
CA CYS A 20 -0.52 -8.52 -4.66
C CYS A 20 -1.20 -8.07 -3.36
N LEU A 21 -1.32 -6.74 -3.18
CA LEU A 21 -2.02 -6.13 -2.05
C LEU A 21 -3.50 -6.57 -2.00
N LEU A 22 -4.20 -6.58 -3.13
CA LEU A 22 -5.61 -6.99 -3.22
C LEU A 22 -5.82 -8.48 -2.92
N ARG A 23 -4.91 -9.36 -3.34
CA ARG A 23 -4.97 -10.79 -2.98
C ARG A 23 -4.86 -10.97 -1.47
N GLN A 24 -3.96 -10.21 -0.83
CA GLN A 24 -3.79 -10.25 0.61
C GLN A 24 -4.99 -9.64 1.34
N ALA A 25 -5.51 -8.52 0.85
CA ALA A 25 -6.73 -7.88 1.33
C ALA A 25 -7.93 -8.84 1.24
N LYS A 26 -8.06 -9.61 0.17
CA LYS A 26 -9.10 -10.62 -0.01
C LYS A 26 -8.95 -11.79 0.97
N ALA A 27 -7.73 -12.26 1.22
CA ALA A 27 -7.46 -13.28 2.22
C ALA A 27 -7.84 -12.82 3.64
N PHE A 28 -7.63 -11.53 3.93
CA PHE A 28 -7.98 -10.90 5.22
C PHE A 28 -9.33 -10.16 5.22
N GLY A 29 -10.12 -10.22 4.15
CA GLY A 29 -11.28 -9.33 3.92
C GLY A 29 -12.43 -9.50 4.91
N LYS A 30 -12.44 -10.61 5.65
CA LYS A 30 -13.36 -10.87 6.78
C LYS A 30 -12.95 -10.16 8.07
N THR A 31 -11.79 -9.51 8.10
CA THR A 31 -11.25 -8.77 9.24
C THR A 31 -11.14 -7.29 8.88
N GLY A 32 -11.20 -6.40 9.89
CA GLY A 32 -11.03 -4.95 9.66
C GLY A 32 -9.72 -4.59 8.95
N TYR A 33 -8.68 -5.42 9.09
CA TYR A 33 -7.41 -5.24 8.40
C TYR A 33 -7.53 -5.42 6.87
N GLY A 34 -8.29 -6.42 6.41
CA GLY A 34 -8.49 -6.61 4.97
C GLY A 34 -9.27 -5.46 4.34
N GLN A 35 -10.25 -4.90 5.06
CA GLN A 35 -10.99 -3.71 4.62
C GLN A 35 -10.07 -2.49 4.49
N TYR A 36 -9.17 -2.28 5.46
CA TYR A 36 -8.14 -1.24 5.38
C TYR A 36 -7.20 -1.41 4.18
N LEU A 37 -6.73 -2.64 3.91
CA LEU A 37 -5.90 -2.92 2.74
C LEU A 37 -6.61 -2.64 1.40
N PHE A 38 -7.93 -2.89 1.32
CA PHE A 38 -8.72 -2.50 0.14
C PHE A 38 -8.76 -0.99 -0.03
N SER A 39 -9.08 -0.24 1.03
CA SER A 39 -9.09 1.22 0.99
C SER A 39 -7.72 1.80 0.62
N LEU A 40 -6.62 1.23 1.14
CA LEU A 40 -5.26 1.63 0.79
C LEU A 40 -4.96 1.38 -0.70
N ALA A 41 -5.39 0.24 -1.25
CA ALA A 41 -5.23 -0.08 -2.67
C ALA A 41 -6.00 0.89 -3.58
N GLU A 42 -7.19 1.34 -3.14
CA GLU A 42 -8.00 2.35 -3.84
C GLU A 42 -7.41 3.75 -3.69
N GLU A 43 -7.00 4.14 -2.49
CA GLU A 43 -6.46 5.47 -2.21
C GLU A 43 -5.12 5.71 -2.89
N ALA A 44 -4.21 4.73 -2.94
CA ALA A 44 -2.97 4.87 -3.69
C ALA A 44 -3.17 4.92 -5.22
N SER A 45 -4.32 4.46 -5.73
CA SER A 45 -4.69 4.67 -7.13
C SER A 45 -5.07 6.13 -7.39
N ALA A 46 -5.55 6.84 -6.37
CA ALA A 46 -6.00 8.23 -6.43
C ALA A 46 -4.96 9.24 -5.91
N SER A 47 -4.05 8.83 -5.02
CA SER A 47 -3.15 9.71 -4.28
C SER A 47 -1.71 9.54 -4.75
N ARG A 48 -1.22 10.66 -5.26
CA ARG A 48 0.05 10.89 -5.92
C ARG A 48 1.24 10.47 -5.05
N PRO A 49 2.39 10.14 -5.67
CA PRO A 49 3.55 9.62 -4.94
C PRO A 49 4.06 10.63 -3.91
N ILE A 50 4.14 10.19 -2.65
CA ILE A 50 4.81 10.92 -1.56
C ILE A 50 6.31 11.13 -1.89
N THR A 51 6.87 10.37 -2.83
CA THR A 51 8.25 10.52 -3.31
C THR A 51 8.52 11.78 -4.13
N ARG A 52 7.49 12.57 -4.50
CA ARG A 52 7.72 13.87 -5.19
C ARG A 52 8.17 15.00 -4.27
N LEU A 53 8.13 14.83 -2.94
CA LEU A 53 8.54 15.89 -2.00
C LEU A 53 10.03 15.89 -1.61
N LEU A 54 10.84 14.91 -2.04
CA LEU A 54 12.26 14.82 -1.64
C LEU A 54 13.28 14.82 -2.79
N GLY A 55 12.96 15.46 -3.93
CA GLY A 55 13.85 15.48 -5.10
C GLY A 55 13.73 16.71 -6.01
N ALA A 56 13.35 17.87 -5.47
CA ALA A 56 13.26 19.13 -6.23
C ALA A 56 14.39 20.13 -5.90
N ASN A 57 15.55 19.65 -5.48
CA ASN A 57 16.82 20.37 -5.53
C ASN A 57 17.70 19.77 -6.64
N ALA A 58 17.21 19.87 -7.88
CA ALA A 58 18.09 19.88 -9.04
C ALA A 58 18.93 21.17 -8.98
N SER A 59 20.22 20.99 -9.30
CA SER A 59 21.33 21.94 -9.49
C SER A 59 21.03 23.42 -9.65
#